data_AF-A0A9E0U5T7-F1
#
_entry.id   AF-A0A9E0U5T7-F1
#
_cell.length_a   1.000
_cell.length_b   1.000
_cell.length_c   1.000
_cell.angle_alpha   90.00
_cell.angle_beta   90.00
_cell.angle_gamma   90.00
#
_symmetry.space_group_name_H-M   'P 1'
#
loop_
_entity.id
_entity.type
_entity.pdbx_description
1 polymer ?
#
loop_
_entity_poly.entity_id
_entity_poly.type
_entity_poly.pdbx_seq_one_letter_code
_entity_poly.pdbx_strand_id
1 'polypeptide(L)' 'MTSPTDGVLRALRELMQGHPALQVRLFALSDTEEFIAEVRRLARSAGHEFDVEEIRQAMGAGRRAWSERKLP' A
#
# COMPACT_ATOMS: atom_id res chain seq x y z
N MET A 1 -19.95 -2.09 -5.77
CA MET A 1 -18.79 -2.84 -6.28
C MET A 1 -17.56 -2.24 -5.65
N THR A 2 -16.93 -2.91 -4.69
CA THR A 2 -15.61 -2.49 -4.17
C THR A 2 -14.60 -2.70 -5.29
N SER A 3 -13.89 -1.63 -5.68
CA SER A 3 -12.85 -1.72 -6.71
C SER A 3 -11.75 -2.67 -6.23
N PRO A 4 -11.09 -3.44 -7.11
CA PRO A 4 -9.97 -4.31 -6.73
C PRO A 4 -8.90 -3.55 -5.92
N THR A 5 -8.70 -2.27 -6.24
CA THR A 5 -7.81 -1.34 -5.53
C THR A 5 -8.18 -1.13 -4.05
N ASP A 6 -9.47 -1.17 -3.68
CA ASP A 6 -9.91 -1.03 -2.29
C ASP A 6 -9.57 -2.26 -1.45
N GLY A 7 -9.58 -3.45 -2.06
CA GLY A 7 -9.16 -4.70 -1.42
C GLY A 7 -7.67 -4.70 -1.11
N VAL A 8 -6.86 -4.27 -2.08
CA VAL A 8 -5.40 -4.12 -1.92
C VAL A 8 -5.09 -3.12 -0.80
N LEU A 9 -5.71 -1.94 -0.81
CA LEU A 9 -5.53 -0.91 0.23
C LEU A 9 -5.91 -1.40 1.63
N ARG A 10 -7.00 -2.18 1.75
CA ARG A 10 -7.42 -2.75 3.03
C ARG A 10 -6.42 -3.78 3.55
N ALA A 11 -6.02 -4.73 2.70
CA ALA A 11 -5.05 -5.76 3.07
C ALA A 11 -3.70 -5.15 3.48
N LEU A 12 -3.22 -4.14 2.73
CA LEU A 12 -2.01 -3.39 3.08
C LEU A 12 -2.14 -2.68 4.44
N ARG A 13 -3.29 -2.04 4.69
CA ARG A 13 -3.55 -1.36 5.96
C ARG A 13 -3.56 -2.34 7.13
N GLU A 14 -4.20 -3.49 6.97
CA GLU A 14 -4.23 -4.55 7.99
C GLU A 14 -2.82 -5.09 8.27
N LEU A 15 -2.03 -5.34 7.22
CA LEU A 15 -0.61 -5.74 7.33
C LEU A 15 0.23 -4.70 8.08
N MET A 16 0.07 -3.42 7.77
CA MET A 16 0.79 -2.33 8.43
C MET A 16 0.38 -2.16 9.90
N GLN A 17 -0.91 -2.33 10.20
CA GLN A 17 -1.42 -2.27 11.58
C GLN A 17 -0.93 -3.44 12.44
N GLY A 18 -0.82 -4.64 11.85
CA GLY A 18 -0.31 -5.82 12.55
C GLY A 18 1.21 -5.80 12.80
N HIS A 19 1.96 -4.97 12.06
CA HIS A 19 3.41 -4.96 12.11
C HIS A 19 3.99 -3.52 12.07
N PRO A 20 4.09 -2.83 13.23
CA PRO A 20 4.58 -1.45 13.29
C PRO A 20 6.03 -1.29 12.78
N ALA A 21 6.85 -2.33 12.86
CA ALA A 21 8.20 -2.33 12.27
C ALA A 21 8.18 -2.22 10.74
N LEU A 22 7.12 -2.73 10.07
CA LEU A 22 6.95 -2.56 8.62
C LEU A 22 6.62 -1.12 8.27
N GLN A 23 5.81 -0.45 9.07
CA GLN A 23 5.50 0.96 8.84
C GLN A 23 6.77 1.81 8.86
N VAL A 24 7.68 1.59 9.81
CA VAL A 24 8.97 2.30 9.89
C VAL A 24 9.86 1.99 8.68
N ARG A 25 9.97 0.72 8.29
CA ARG A 25 10.78 0.33 7.13
C ARG A 25 10.26 0.94 5.84
N LEU A 26 8.94 0.86 5.60
CA LEU A 26 8.30 1.45 4.42
C LEU A 26 8.41 2.97 4.41
N PHE A 27 8.37 3.64 5.57
CA PHE A 27 8.57 5.10 5.65
C PHE A 27 10.01 5.54 5.37
N ALA A 28 10.99 4.67 5.60
CA ALA A 28 12.40 4.95 5.34
C ALA A 28 12.75 4.78 3.85
N LEU A 29 11.92 4.09 3.07
CA LEU A 29 12.13 3.92 1.63
C LEU A 29 11.81 5.23 0.91
N SER A 30 12.81 5.75 0.21
CA SER A 30 12.70 6.98 -0.59
C SER A 30 12.42 6.69 -2.07
N ASP A 31 12.73 5.46 -2.49
CA ASP A 31 12.55 4.98 -3.85
C ASP A 31 11.19 4.28 -4.01
N THR A 32 10.48 4.63 -5.07
CA THR A 32 9.14 4.09 -5.36
C THR A 32 9.20 2.61 -5.78
N GLU A 33 10.22 2.20 -6.53
CA GLU A 33 10.41 0.80 -6.95
C GLU A 33 10.83 -0.07 -5.76
N GLU A 34 11.68 0.43 -4.86
CA GLU A 34 12.02 -0.27 -3.61
C GLU A 34 10.79 -0.43 -2.72
N PHE A 35 9.96 0.62 -2.61
CA PHE A 35 8.70 0.56 -1.89
C PHE A 35 7.76 -0.51 -2.47
N ILE A 36 7.55 -0.52 -3.78
CA ILE A 36 6.70 -1.51 -4.45
C ILE A 36 7.24 -2.93 -4.23
N ALA A 37 8.55 -3.13 -4.39
CA ALA A 37 9.18 -4.43 -4.21
C ALA A 37 8.99 -4.96 -2.78
N GLU A 38 9.19 -4.12 -1.77
CA GLU A 38 9.01 -4.50 -0.37
C GLU A 38 7.53 -4.78 -0.06
N VAL A 39 6.60 -3.95 -0.55
CA VAL A 39 5.16 -4.19 -0.42
C VAL A 39 4.74 -5.52 -1.05
N ARG A 40 5.25 -5.86 -2.25
CA ARG A 40 4.98 -7.16 -2.89
C ARG A 40 5.54 -8.32 -2.07
N ARG A 41 6.76 -8.17 -1.56
CA ARG A 41 7.39 -9.18 -0.71
C ARG A 41 6.55 -9.46 0.55
N LEU A 42 6.02 -8.40 1.16
CA LEU A 42 5.17 -8.48 2.35
C LEU A 42 3.81 -9.08 2.05
N ALA A 43 3.15 -8.64 0.98
CA ALA A 43 1.90 -9.21 0.52
C ALA A 43 2.03 -10.72 0.31
N ARG A 44 3.10 -11.15 -0.38
CA ARG A 44 3.38 -12.57 -0.63
C ARG A 44 3.58 -13.35 0.65
N SER A 45 4.27 -12.77 1.65
CA SER A 45 4.45 -13.42 2.95
C SER A 45 3.14 -13.58 3.73
N ALA A 46 2.14 -12.74 3.45
CA ALA A 46 0.79 -12.83 4.02
C ALA A 46 -0.18 -13.67 3.15
N GLY A 47 0.31 -14.30 2.08
CA GLY A 47 -0.52 -15.11 1.17
C GLY A 47 -1.29 -14.31 0.11
N HIS A 48 -0.97 -13.03 -0.06
CA HIS A 48 -1.52 -12.18 -1.11
C HIS A 48 -0.53 -12.03 -2.26
N GLU A 49 -1.03 -12.03 -3.50
CA GLU A 49 -0.22 -11.73 -4.67
C GLU A 49 -0.76 -10.44 -5.30
N PHE A 50 0.04 -9.38 -5.27
CA PHE A 50 -0.30 -8.09 -5.87
C PHE A 50 0.60 -7.83 -7.07
N ASP A 51 0.00 -7.29 -8.12
CA ASP A 51 0.73 -6.75 -9.25
C ASP A 51 1.32 -5.36 -8.91
N VAL A 52 2.40 -5.02 -9.58
CA VAL A 52 3.05 -3.70 -9.50
C VAL A 52 2.06 -2.60 -9.84
N GLU A 53 1.24 -2.78 -10.88
CA GLU A 53 0.26 -1.78 -11.28
C GLU A 53 -0.88 -1.62 -10.26
N GLU A 54 -1.30 -2.70 -9.61
CA GLU A 54 -2.30 -2.60 -8.54
C GLU A 54 -1.79 -1.79 -7.36
N ILE A 55 -0.51 -1.97 -6.99
CA ILE A 55 0.14 -1.19 -5.93
C ILE A 55 0.29 0.28 -6.33
N ARG A 56 0.70 0.57 -7.57
CA ARG A 56 0.81 1.95 -8.08
C ARG A 56 -0.56 2.65 -8.08
N GLN A 57 -1.60 1.96 -8.53
CA GLN A 57 -2.98 2.47 -8.49
C GLN A 57 -3.44 2.72 -7.05
N ALA A 58 -3.15 1.81 -6.12
CA ALA A 58 -3.45 1.97 -4.70
C ALA A 58 -2.74 3.18 -4.07
N MET A 59 -1.46 3.39 -4.39
CA MET A 59 -0.71 4.58 -3.96
C MET A 59 -1.33 5.87 -4.52
N GLY A 60 -1.69 5.87 -5.80
CA GLY A 60 -2.35 7.00 -6.47
C GLY A 60 -3.71 7.33 -5.84
N ALA A 61 -4.53 6.30 -5.62
CA ALA A 61 -5.83 6.42 -4.94
C ALA A 61 -5.66 6.94 -3.50
N GLY A 62 -4.67 6.44 -2.76
CA GLY A 62 -4.35 6.91 -1.42
C GLY A 62 -3.92 8.38 -1.37
N ARG A 63 -3.05 8.80 -2.30
CA ARG A 63 -2.64 10.20 -2.44
C ARG A 63 -3.81 11.10 -2.78
N ARG A 64 -4.68 10.68 -3.71
CA ARG A 64 -5.88 11.42 -4.10
C ARG A 64 -6.85 11.59 -2.93
N ALA A 65 -7.16 10.50 -2.23
CA ALA A 65 -8.04 10.53 -1.05
C ALA A 65 -7.48 11.40 0.09
N TRP A 66 -6.15 11.46 0.25
CA TRP A 66 -5.51 12.34 1.22
C TRP A 66 -5.61 13.82 0.84
N SER A 67 -5.40 14.13 -0.45
CA SER A 67 -5.60 15.50 -0.97
C SER A 67 -7.08 15.93 -0.87
N GLU A 68 -8.02 15.05 -1.20
CA GLU A 68 -9.46 15.30 -1.08
C GLU A 68 -9.90 15.54 0.37
N ARG A 69 -9.29 14.86 1.36
CA ARG A 69 -9.53 15.12 2.80
C ARG A 69 -8.89 16.41 3.32
N LYS A 70 -7.98 17.02 2.58
CA LYS A 70 -7.29 18.27 2.94
C LYS A 70 -7.88 19.50 2.26
N LEU A 71 -8.89 19.33 1.41
CA LEU A 71 -9.68 20.44 0.92
C LEU A 71 -10.59 20.93 2.08
N PRO A 72 -10.54 22.23 2.43
CA PRO A 72 -11.38 22.82 3.48
C PRO A 72 -12.87 22.79 3.11
#